data_AF-A0A3B3STA1-F1
#
_entry.id   AF-A0A3B3STA1-F1
#
_cell.length_a   1.000
_cell.length_b   1.000
_cell.length_c   1.000
_cell.angle_alpha   90.00
_cell.angle_beta   90.00
_cell.angle_gamma   90.00
#
_symmetry.space_group_name_H-M   'P 1'
#
loop_
_entity.id
_entity.type
_entity.pdbx_description
1 polymer ?
#
loop_
_entity_poly.entity_id
_entity_poly.type
_entity_poly.pdbx_seq_one_letter_code
_entity_poly.pdbx_strand_id
1 'polypeptide(L)'
;MAGTGWRGYFLSVFDYKTEKYVIAKNKKVGVLYRFVQLAILAYIVWWVFLTKKGYQEVEESIQSSVITKLKGVILTNTTETGVHIWGPEDYVIPPQVTISLENCSSRVPDGRCTENVDCAEGEMVVAGHGIKSGRCLKKDRNSTGTCEIYSWCPVERGRQPREPVLGRAENFTIYIKNFIQFPKFGFSKSNVLKTNDDQYLKKCSYDKIQHPYCPIFRLGDIVRWAGHNFQEMAVKGGSIGIMIEWNCDLDRDYSQCNPHYSFARLDVNSASSSVSSGYNFRFAKYFKNPAGQTYRTLVKVYGIRFDILVYGKAGKFNIIPTIINIGSGLALMGAGAFFCDLILLYLIKQSTFYREKKFELTKYAFTVLFAYPYILRDIFFDIDGADGQKNPVK
;
A
#
# COMPACT_ATOMS: atom_id res chain seq x y z
N MET A 1 -53.58 2.46 -49.93
CA MET A 1 -52.92 1.14 -49.79
C MET A 1 -51.72 1.25 -48.83
N ALA A 2 -51.96 1.42 -47.53
CA ALA A 2 -50.88 1.56 -46.52
C ALA A 2 -51.15 0.79 -45.20
N GLY A 3 -52.20 -0.05 -45.16
CA GLY A 3 -52.64 -0.74 -43.94
C GLY A 3 -52.12 -2.16 -43.75
N THR A 4 -51.52 -2.77 -44.78
CA THR A 4 -51.10 -4.18 -44.77
C THR A 4 -49.63 -4.40 -44.41
N GLY A 5 -48.77 -3.38 -44.55
CA GLY A 5 -47.34 -3.49 -44.18
C GLY A 5 -47.09 -3.38 -42.67
N TRP A 6 -47.84 -2.54 -41.97
CA TRP A 6 -47.60 -2.28 -40.53
C TRP A 6 -48.02 -3.46 -39.66
N ARG A 7 -49.11 -4.14 -40.02
CA ARG A 7 -49.63 -5.30 -39.29
C ARG A 7 -48.68 -6.51 -39.38
N GLY A 8 -48.03 -6.71 -40.52
CA GLY A 8 -46.99 -7.73 -40.69
C GLY A 8 -45.71 -7.43 -39.90
N TYR A 9 -45.29 -6.16 -39.86
CA TYR A 9 -44.15 -5.74 -39.04
C TYR A 9 -44.40 -5.91 -37.54
N PHE A 10 -45.56 -5.50 -37.03
CA PHE A 10 -45.92 -5.66 -35.61
C PHE A 10 -46.05 -7.13 -35.18
N LEU A 11 -46.48 -8.02 -36.08
CA LEU A 11 -46.52 -9.45 -35.79
C LEU A 11 -45.10 -10.05 -35.78
N SER A 12 -44.22 -9.57 -36.68
CA SER A 12 -42.83 -10.05 -36.72
C SER A 12 -41.99 -9.61 -35.50
N VAL A 13 -42.40 -8.56 -34.78
CA VAL A 13 -41.77 -8.18 -33.49
C VAL A 13 -41.96 -9.28 -32.43
N PHE A 14 -42.99 -10.11 -32.53
CA PHE A 14 -43.24 -11.23 -31.62
C PHE A 14 -42.68 -12.58 -32.12
N ASP A 15 -41.96 -12.59 -33.25
CA ASP A 15 -41.34 -13.81 -33.75
C ASP A 15 -40.14 -14.21 -32.87
N TYR A 16 -40.26 -15.34 -32.17
CA TYR A 16 -39.18 -15.93 -31.39
C TYR A 16 -38.36 -16.88 -32.26
N LYS A 17 -37.11 -16.51 -32.56
CA LYS A 17 -36.17 -17.38 -33.28
C LYS A 17 -35.48 -18.32 -32.30
N THR A 18 -35.45 -19.61 -32.64
CA THR A 18 -34.76 -20.64 -31.87
C THR A 18 -33.72 -21.35 -32.75
N GLU A 19 -32.60 -21.72 -32.15
CA GLU A 19 -31.53 -22.44 -32.85
C GLU A 19 -31.87 -23.94 -32.96
N LYS A 20 -31.56 -24.54 -34.12
CA LYS A 20 -31.67 -25.97 -34.34
C LYS A 20 -30.40 -26.66 -33.85
N TYR A 21 -30.50 -27.52 -32.84
CA TYR A 21 -29.36 -28.23 -32.25
C TYR A 21 -29.14 -29.62 -32.87
N VAL A 22 -27.86 -30.03 -32.99
CA VAL A 22 -27.47 -31.38 -33.39
C VAL A 22 -26.98 -32.15 -32.17
N ILE A 23 -27.62 -33.29 -31.86
CA ILE A 23 -27.25 -34.12 -30.71
C ILE A 23 -26.28 -35.22 -31.16
N ALA A 24 -25.00 -35.08 -30.82
CA ALA A 24 -23.97 -36.09 -31.10
C ALA A 24 -23.96 -37.20 -30.03
N LYS A 25 -24.40 -38.42 -30.38
CA LYS A 25 -24.41 -39.59 -29.48
C LYS A 25 -23.05 -40.30 -29.40
N ASN A 26 -21.99 -39.59 -28.99
CA ASN A 26 -20.65 -40.17 -28.80
C ASN A 26 -20.23 -40.16 -27.32
N LYS A 27 -20.02 -41.35 -26.74
CA LYS A 27 -19.65 -41.49 -25.31
C LYS A 27 -18.35 -40.78 -24.96
N LYS A 28 -17.33 -40.80 -25.82
CA LYS A 28 -16.01 -40.18 -25.53
C LYS A 28 -16.11 -38.66 -25.43
N VAL A 29 -16.83 -38.05 -26.38
CA VAL A 29 -17.05 -36.59 -26.42
C VAL A 29 -18.00 -36.15 -25.33
N GLY A 30 -19.05 -36.93 -25.05
CA GLY A 30 -19.95 -36.66 -23.93
C GLY A 30 -19.22 -36.66 -22.59
N VAL A 31 -18.33 -37.62 -22.35
CA VAL A 31 -17.50 -37.65 -21.13
C VAL A 31 -16.57 -36.44 -21.08
N LEU A 32 -15.89 -36.12 -22.19
CA LEU A 32 -15.02 -34.94 -22.26
C LEU A 32 -15.79 -33.64 -21.96
N TYR A 33 -16.95 -33.44 -22.57
CA TYR A 33 -17.79 -32.27 -22.37
C TYR A 33 -18.25 -32.15 -20.91
N ARG A 34 -18.70 -33.25 -20.30
CA ARG A 34 -19.08 -33.27 -18.87
C ARG A 34 -17.89 -33.00 -17.95
N PHE A 35 -16.71 -33.53 -18.27
CA PHE A 35 -15.49 -33.25 -17.53
C PHE A 35 -15.12 -31.76 -17.59
N VAL A 36 -15.13 -31.16 -18.78
CA VAL A 36 -14.86 -29.72 -18.97
C VAL A 36 -15.88 -28.88 -18.20
N GLN A 37 -17.17 -29.22 -18.27
CA GLN A 37 -18.21 -28.53 -17.50
C GLN A 37 -17.97 -28.60 -15.99
N LEU A 38 -17.63 -29.80 -15.46
CA LEU A 38 -17.33 -29.99 -14.05
C LEU A 38 -16.07 -29.23 -13.62
N ALA A 39 -15.03 -29.21 -14.45
CA ALA A 39 -13.81 -28.46 -14.17
C ALA A 39 -14.07 -26.94 -14.10
N ILE A 40 -14.87 -26.42 -15.04
CA ILE A 40 -15.27 -25.00 -15.04
C ILE A 40 -16.13 -24.67 -13.81
N LEU A 41 -17.11 -25.52 -13.48
CA LEU A 41 -17.92 -25.35 -12.27
C LEU A 41 -17.08 -25.37 -11.00
N ALA A 42 -16.16 -26.33 -10.88
CA ALA A 42 -15.25 -26.42 -9.76
C ALA A 42 -14.37 -25.18 -9.65
N TYR A 43 -13.85 -24.66 -10.76
CA TYR A 43 -13.09 -23.42 -10.79
C TYR A 43 -13.92 -22.22 -10.30
N ILE A 44 -15.14 -22.05 -10.81
CA ILE A 44 -16.01 -20.93 -10.42
C ILE A 44 -16.34 -21.01 -8.92
N VAL A 45 -16.78 -22.16 -8.43
CA VAL A 45 -17.17 -22.32 -7.02
C VAL A 45 -15.96 -22.20 -6.10
N TRP A 46 -14.88 -22.93 -6.37
CA TRP A 46 -13.73 -23.02 -5.47
C TRP A 46 -12.83 -21.78 -5.53
N TRP A 47 -12.46 -21.35 -6.74
CA TRP A 47 -11.52 -20.25 -6.90
C TRP A 47 -12.21 -18.89 -6.81
N VAL A 48 -13.26 -18.67 -7.60
CA VAL A 48 -13.91 -17.35 -7.69
C VAL A 48 -14.74 -17.06 -6.43
N PHE A 49 -15.61 -17.98 -6.03
CA PHE A 49 -16.48 -17.76 -4.86
C PHE A 49 -15.80 -18.03 -3.53
N LEU A 50 -15.17 -19.20 -3.31
CA LEU A 50 -14.62 -19.53 -1.99
C LEU A 50 -13.26 -18.85 -1.73
N THR A 51 -12.33 -18.87 -2.68
CA THR A 51 -10.96 -18.35 -2.48
C THR A 51 -10.88 -16.83 -2.65
N LYS A 52 -11.47 -16.29 -3.72
CA LYS A 52 -11.44 -14.85 -4.03
C LYS A 52 -12.62 -14.06 -3.45
N LYS A 53 -13.61 -14.73 -2.86
CA LYS A 53 -14.84 -14.10 -2.33
C LYS A 53 -15.50 -13.17 -3.34
N GLY A 54 -15.62 -13.59 -4.60
CA GLY A 54 -16.21 -12.78 -5.67
C GLY A 54 -17.69 -12.40 -5.47
N TYR A 55 -18.35 -12.92 -4.44
CA TYR A 55 -19.68 -12.51 -4.02
C TYR A 55 -19.69 -11.26 -3.14
N GLN A 56 -18.52 -10.84 -2.64
CA GLN A 56 -18.37 -9.67 -1.79
C GLN A 56 -18.01 -8.45 -2.62
N GLU A 57 -18.62 -7.32 -2.26
CA GLU A 57 -18.08 -6.03 -2.60
C GLU A 57 -17.00 -5.66 -1.59
N VAL A 58 -15.87 -5.12 -2.08
CA VAL A 58 -14.71 -4.79 -1.26
C VAL A 58 -14.53 -3.27 -1.18
N GLU A 59 -14.19 -2.77 0.00
CA GLU A 59 -13.76 -1.40 0.26
C GLU A 59 -12.34 -1.41 0.84
N GLU A 60 -11.40 -0.75 0.15
CA GLU A 60 -10.01 -0.58 0.59
C GLU A 60 -9.76 0.81 1.20
N SER A 61 -10.68 1.76 0.98
CA SER A 61 -10.60 3.12 1.51
C SER A 61 -11.04 3.18 2.97
N ILE A 62 -10.16 2.76 3.87
CA ILE A 62 -10.38 2.83 5.32
C ILE A 62 -10.18 4.26 5.83
N GLN A 63 -11.15 4.78 6.58
CA GLN A 63 -10.98 6.00 7.36
C GLN A 63 -10.45 5.60 8.74
N SER A 64 -9.33 6.19 9.17
CA SER A 64 -8.73 5.86 10.46
C SER A 64 -8.40 7.09 11.28
N SER A 65 -8.53 6.95 12.59
CA SER A 65 -8.10 7.93 13.58
C SER A 65 -7.28 7.21 14.65
N VAL A 66 -6.12 7.77 14.98
CA VAL A 66 -5.17 7.18 15.92
C VAL A 66 -4.88 8.18 17.02
N ILE A 67 -5.03 7.73 18.26
CA ILE A 67 -4.67 8.48 19.46
C ILE A 67 -3.62 7.69 20.21
N THR A 68 -2.49 8.32 20.48
CA THR A 68 -1.39 7.71 21.23
C THR A 68 -1.24 8.37 22.59
N LYS A 69 -0.85 7.57 23.59
CA LYS A 69 -0.46 8.07 24.90
C LYS A 69 0.75 7.30 25.40
N LEU A 70 1.85 7.99 25.61
CA LEU A 70 3.08 7.41 26.14
C LEU A 70 3.10 7.54 27.67
N LYS A 71 3.55 6.50 28.37
CA LYS A 71 3.71 6.48 29.82
C LYS A 71 5.08 5.92 30.19
N GLY A 72 5.72 6.59 31.14
CA GLY A 72 7.04 6.24 31.62
C GLY A 72 7.64 7.42 32.36
N VAL A 73 8.42 7.14 33.39
CA VAL A 73 9.23 8.16 34.08
C VAL A 73 10.62 7.60 34.26
N ILE A 74 11.63 8.46 34.17
CA ILE A 74 13.01 8.06 34.38
C ILE A 74 13.77 9.15 35.11
N LEU A 75 14.54 8.73 36.11
CA LEU A 75 15.47 9.57 36.83
C LEU A 75 16.84 9.48 36.15
N THR A 76 17.41 10.62 35.78
CA THR A 76 18.78 10.72 35.27
C THR A 76 19.62 11.56 36.21
N ASN A 77 20.88 11.16 36.44
CA ASN A 77 21.85 11.93 37.19
C ASN A 77 23.07 12.17 36.29
N THR A 78 23.16 13.36 35.70
CA THR A 78 24.29 13.72 34.82
C THR A 78 25.05 14.91 35.38
N THR A 79 26.32 15.05 35.01
CA THR A 79 27.17 16.17 35.45
C THR A 79 26.69 17.53 34.92
N GLU A 80 25.93 17.54 33.82
CA GLU A 80 25.45 18.76 33.17
C GLU A 80 24.08 19.22 33.70
N THR A 81 23.17 18.28 33.97
CA THR A 81 21.79 18.61 34.40
C THR A 81 21.49 18.27 35.85
N GLY A 82 22.42 17.62 36.57
CA GLY A 82 22.20 17.11 37.91
C GLY A 82 21.17 15.97 37.94
N VAL A 83 20.50 15.80 39.09
CA VAL A 83 19.39 14.86 39.25
C VAL A 83 18.13 15.45 38.63
N HIS A 84 17.64 14.83 37.56
CA HIS A 84 16.47 15.28 36.81
C HIS A 84 15.50 14.13 36.56
N ILE A 85 14.19 14.40 36.69
CA ILE A 85 13.11 13.46 36.40
C ILE A 85 12.54 13.82 35.04
N TRP A 86 12.50 12.85 34.14
CA TRP A 86 11.88 12.99 32.83
C TRP A 86 10.49 12.38 32.83
N GLY A 87 9.49 13.18 32.47
CA GLY A 87 8.12 12.74 32.24
C GLY A 87 7.71 12.77 30.76
N PRO A 88 6.53 12.23 30.41
CA PRO A 88 5.99 12.29 29.05
C PRO A 88 5.97 13.70 28.45
N GLU A 89 5.74 14.71 29.27
CA GLU A 89 5.75 16.14 28.94
C GLU A 89 7.12 16.64 28.44
N ASP A 90 8.22 15.99 28.82
CA ASP A 90 9.57 16.42 28.46
C ASP A 90 10.10 15.74 27.20
N TYR A 91 9.79 14.45 27.03
CA TYR A 91 10.31 13.64 25.93
C TYR A 91 9.33 13.45 24.75
N VAL A 92 8.03 13.77 24.92
CA VAL A 92 7.06 13.80 23.82
C VAL A 92 6.92 15.24 23.31
N ILE A 93 7.54 15.53 22.17
CA ILE A 93 7.67 16.91 21.67
C ILE A 93 6.79 17.12 20.41
N PRO A 94 5.80 18.02 20.46
CA PRO A 94 5.17 18.57 19.26
C PRO A 94 6.00 19.72 18.65
N PRO A 95 5.86 20.04 17.35
CA PRO A 95 6.66 21.09 16.71
C PRO A 95 6.14 22.51 17.02
N GLN A 96 6.99 23.39 17.56
CA GLN A 96 6.75 24.84 17.65
C GLN A 96 8.07 25.62 17.53
N VAL A 97 8.11 26.71 16.75
CA VAL A 97 9.29 27.60 16.59
C VAL A 97 8.88 29.06 16.39
N THR A 98 9.49 29.99 17.14
CA THR A 98 9.60 31.44 16.81
C THR A 98 10.98 31.97 17.26
N ILE A 99 11.51 33.04 16.65
CA ILE A 99 12.96 33.40 16.56
C ILE A 99 13.30 34.75 17.25
N SER A 100 14.54 34.89 17.76
CA SER A 100 15.29 36.17 17.93
C SER A 100 16.81 35.91 17.70
N LEU A 101 17.72 36.91 17.68
CA LEU A 101 19.16 36.79 17.34
C LEU A 101 20.08 37.63 18.25
N GLU A 102 21.34 37.18 18.46
CA GLU A 102 22.45 37.91 19.14
C GLU A 102 23.82 37.65 18.43
N ASN A 103 24.94 38.21 18.92
CA ASN A 103 26.28 38.17 18.29
C ASN A 103 27.32 37.48 19.17
N CYS A 104 28.06 36.47 18.66
CA CYS A 104 29.18 35.88 19.42
C CYS A 104 29.96 34.80 18.67
N SER A 105 31.17 34.48 19.17
CA SER A 105 32.12 33.60 18.51
C SER A 105 32.29 32.25 19.19
N SER A 106 32.07 31.16 18.46
CA SER A 106 32.46 29.82 18.87
C SER A 106 32.61 28.87 17.67
N ARG A 107 33.47 27.85 17.79
CA ARG A 107 33.95 26.93 16.72
C ARG A 107 32.89 26.59 15.66
N VAL A 108 32.90 27.35 14.57
CA VAL A 108 31.98 27.23 13.45
C VAL A 108 32.52 26.20 12.44
N PRO A 109 31.71 25.21 12.00
CA PRO A 109 32.05 24.39 10.83
C PRO A 109 32.14 25.31 9.62
N ASP A 110 33.28 25.34 8.94
CA ASP A 110 33.59 26.28 7.83
C ASP A 110 33.89 27.74 8.23
N GLY A 111 34.24 27.96 9.50
CA GLY A 111 34.69 29.27 10.00
C GLY A 111 36.11 29.25 10.55
N ARG A 112 37.00 28.37 10.07
CA ARG A 112 38.43 28.42 10.43
C ARG A 112 39.09 29.53 9.64
N CYS A 113 39.82 30.39 10.34
CA CYS A 113 40.48 31.54 9.72
C CYS A 113 41.90 31.69 10.24
N THR A 114 42.75 32.21 9.37
CA THR A 114 44.10 32.68 9.70
C THR A 114 44.16 34.20 9.64
N GLU A 115 43.36 34.85 8.82
CA GLU A 115 43.27 36.31 8.74
C GLU A 115 41.82 36.76 8.66
N ASN A 116 41.57 38.05 8.85
CA ASN A 116 40.21 38.60 8.76
C ASN A 116 39.64 38.45 7.34
N VAL A 117 40.49 38.43 6.31
CA VAL A 117 40.10 38.24 4.90
C VAL A 117 39.44 36.87 4.67
N ASP A 118 39.79 35.86 5.47
CA ASP A 118 39.19 34.52 5.38
C ASP A 118 37.72 34.50 5.86
N CYS A 119 37.26 35.56 6.53
CA CYS A 119 35.91 35.70 7.05
C CYS A 119 35.18 36.79 6.25
N ALA A 120 34.63 36.47 5.08
CA ALA A 120 33.86 37.44 4.32
C ALA A 120 32.63 37.93 5.11
N GLU A 121 32.50 39.25 5.28
CA GLU A 121 31.39 39.86 6.00
C GLU A 121 30.06 39.63 5.27
N GLY A 122 29.01 39.28 6.01
CA GLY A 122 27.68 39.02 5.46
C GLY A 122 27.50 37.63 4.84
N GLU A 123 28.57 36.83 4.77
CA GLU A 123 28.50 35.45 4.27
C GLU A 123 27.83 34.53 5.31
N MET A 124 26.86 33.75 4.86
CA MET A 124 26.20 32.73 5.69
C MET A 124 27.08 31.49 5.85
N VAL A 125 27.07 30.91 7.04
CA VAL A 125 27.79 29.66 7.30
C VAL A 125 26.98 28.46 6.75
N VAL A 126 27.49 27.80 5.70
CA VAL A 126 26.78 26.71 4.99
C VAL A 126 26.51 25.49 5.88
N ALA A 127 27.46 25.10 6.74
CA ALA A 127 27.38 23.90 7.58
C ALA A 127 27.17 24.22 9.08
N GLY A 128 26.66 25.40 9.42
CA GLY A 128 26.61 25.88 10.80
C GLY A 128 25.48 26.87 11.07
N HIS A 129 25.68 27.71 12.09
CA HIS A 129 24.70 28.70 12.52
C HIS A 129 25.28 30.10 12.32
N GLY A 130 24.46 31.04 11.84
CA GLY A 130 24.79 32.47 11.83
C GLY A 130 25.46 33.01 10.56
N ILE A 131 25.80 34.29 10.63
CA ILE A 131 26.38 35.10 9.53
C ILE A 131 27.75 35.61 9.98
N LYS A 132 28.78 35.53 9.12
CA LYS A 132 30.15 35.98 9.42
C LYS A 132 30.21 37.51 9.57
N SER A 133 30.94 38.00 10.57
CA SER A 133 31.07 39.45 10.86
C SER A 133 32.24 40.16 10.18
N GLY A 134 33.12 39.44 9.48
CA GLY A 134 34.35 40.04 8.93
C GLY A 134 35.61 39.85 9.79
N ARG A 135 35.48 39.33 11.02
CA ARG A 135 36.60 39.27 11.99
C ARG A 135 37.04 37.84 12.28
N CYS A 136 38.35 37.62 12.31
CA CYS A 136 38.98 36.36 12.72
C CYS A 136 39.47 36.45 14.17
N LEU A 137 38.91 35.61 15.05
CA LEU A 137 39.30 35.57 16.45
C LEU A 137 40.30 34.44 16.71
N LYS A 138 41.51 34.80 17.14
CA LYS A 138 42.60 33.87 17.48
C LYS A 138 42.82 33.82 18.99
N LYS A 139 43.18 32.65 19.52
CA LYS A 139 43.59 32.51 20.93
C LYS A 139 45.02 32.97 21.17
N ASP A 140 45.92 32.63 20.25
CA ASP A 140 47.33 33.03 20.21
C ASP A 140 47.71 33.50 18.79
N ARG A 141 48.74 34.34 18.64
CA ARG A 141 49.20 34.87 17.33
C ARG A 141 49.48 33.79 16.28
N ASN A 142 49.97 32.61 16.70
CA ASN A 142 50.30 31.47 15.84
C ASN A 142 49.23 30.37 15.83
N SER A 143 48.07 30.57 16.46
CA SER A 143 46.98 29.59 16.47
C SER A 143 46.01 29.81 15.32
N THR A 144 45.40 28.72 14.82
CA THR A 144 44.27 28.82 13.90
C THR A 144 43.08 29.45 14.63
N GLY A 145 42.57 30.54 14.08
CA GLY A 145 41.43 31.28 14.61
C GLY A 145 40.09 30.74 14.11
N THR A 146 39.02 31.33 14.63
CA THR A 146 37.66 31.10 14.15
C THR A 146 36.97 32.43 13.84
N CYS A 147 36.23 32.48 12.73
CA CYS A 147 35.44 33.65 12.35
C CYS A 147 34.43 33.99 13.46
N GLU A 148 34.29 35.28 13.73
CA GLU A 148 33.19 35.81 14.52
C GLU A 148 31.90 35.77 13.70
N ILE A 149 30.79 35.37 14.36
CA ILE A 149 29.49 35.20 13.71
C ILE A 149 28.38 35.86 14.51
N TYR A 150 27.36 36.32 13.80
CA TYR A 150 26.08 36.74 14.33
C TYR A 150 25.20 35.49 14.51
N SER A 151 25.10 34.99 15.75
CA SER A 151 24.35 33.78 16.09
C SER A 151 24.01 33.68 17.58
N TRP A 152 23.17 32.70 17.95
CA TRP A 152 22.95 32.36 19.35
C TRP A 152 24.17 31.68 19.96
N CYS A 153 24.63 32.18 21.10
CA CYS A 153 25.83 31.64 21.73
C CYS A 153 25.66 31.24 23.19
N PRO A 154 26.50 30.31 23.67
CA PRO A 154 27.55 29.60 22.91
C PRO A 154 26.98 28.67 21.82
N VAL A 155 27.69 28.54 20.68
CA VAL A 155 27.27 27.67 19.58
C VAL A 155 27.31 26.20 20.04
N GLU A 156 26.35 25.41 19.55
CA GLU A 156 26.26 23.97 19.84
C GLU A 156 27.59 23.26 19.53
N ARG A 157 28.08 22.47 20.50
CA ARG A 157 29.21 21.58 20.27
C ARG A 157 28.72 20.38 19.47
N GLY A 158 29.30 20.12 18.30
CA GLY A 158 28.95 18.99 17.43
C GLY A 158 29.33 17.59 17.95
N ARG A 159 29.38 17.37 19.27
CA ARG A 159 29.75 16.08 19.84
C ARG A 159 28.53 15.17 19.86
N GLN A 160 28.60 14.06 19.12
CA GLN A 160 27.56 13.04 19.19
C GLN A 160 27.61 12.34 20.57
N PRO A 161 26.45 12.07 21.20
CA PRO A 161 26.41 11.29 22.43
C PRO A 161 26.98 9.89 22.16
N ARG A 162 27.78 9.38 23.12
CA ARG A 162 28.33 8.02 23.07
C ARG A 162 27.39 6.99 23.67
N GLU A 163 26.56 7.41 24.62
CA GLU A 163 25.64 6.57 25.38
C GLU A 163 24.25 7.23 25.43
N PRO A 164 23.16 6.44 25.49
CA PRO A 164 21.82 6.99 25.53
C PRO A 164 21.48 7.46 26.94
N VAL A 165 21.22 8.76 27.10
CA VAL A 165 20.82 9.38 28.39
C VAL A 165 19.56 8.72 28.96
N LEU A 166 18.62 8.32 28.09
CA LEU A 166 17.36 7.68 28.46
C LEU A 166 17.33 6.19 28.13
N GLY A 167 18.42 5.45 28.38
CA GLY A 167 18.51 4.02 28.05
C GLY A 167 17.40 3.15 28.69
N ARG A 168 16.88 3.53 29.87
CA ARG A 168 15.78 2.80 30.54
C ARG A 168 14.39 3.08 29.96
N ALA A 169 14.28 3.96 28.96
CA ALA A 169 13.04 4.21 28.22
C ALA A 169 12.54 2.97 27.46
N GLU A 170 13.37 1.94 27.33
CA GLU A 170 12.98 0.61 26.84
C GLU A 170 11.76 0.03 27.58
N ASN A 171 11.58 0.41 28.85
CA ASN A 171 10.50 -0.08 29.71
C ASN A 171 9.24 0.77 29.65
N PHE A 172 9.23 1.84 28.85
CA PHE A 172 8.06 2.70 28.71
C PHE A 172 6.98 1.99 27.91
N THR A 173 5.74 2.43 28.11
CA THR A 173 4.58 1.84 27.44
C THR A 173 3.85 2.88 26.60
N ILE A 174 3.57 2.53 25.35
CA ILE A 174 2.73 3.31 24.45
C ILE A 174 1.35 2.65 24.38
N TYR A 175 0.32 3.43 24.68
CA TYR A 175 -1.07 3.07 24.46
C TYR A 175 -1.52 3.62 23.10
N ILE A 176 -2.00 2.75 22.23
CA ILE A 176 -2.46 3.10 20.88
C ILE A 176 -3.96 2.79 20.78
N LYS A 177 -4.77 3.83 20.67
CA LYS A 177 -6.20 3.73 20.41
C LYS A 177 -6.45 4.06 18.95
N ASN A 178 -6.85 3.06 18.17
CA ASN A 178 -7.16 3.20 16.75
C ASN A 178 -8.65 2.97 16.53
N PHE A 179 -9.29 3.92 15.87
CA PHE A 179 -10.65 3.83 15.35
C PHE A 179 -10.59 3.70 13.84
N ILE A 180 -11.36 2.76 13.30
CA ILE A 180 -11.52 2.55 11.87
C ILE A 180 -12.99 2.67 11.48
N GLN A 181 -13.19 3.15 10.26
CA GLN A 181 -14.49 3.20 9.62
C GLN A 181 -14.34 2.80 8.16
N PHE A 182 -15.29 1.98 7.70
CA PHE A 182 -15.53 1.62 6.31
C PHE A 182 -16.84 2.31 5.88
N PRO A 183 -16.76 3.55 5.35
CA PRO A 183 -17.93 4.39 5.10
C PRO A 183 -18.94 3.74 4.17
N LYS A 184 -18.49 3.02 3.13
CA LYS A 184 -19.37 2.36 2.17
C LYS A 184 -20.31 1.34 2.84
N PHE A 185 -19.83 0.65 3.87
CA PHE A 185 -20.61 -0.33 4.61
C PHE A 185 -21.20 0.19 5.92
N GLY A 186 -20.92 1.45 6.30
CA GLY A 186 -21.32 2.04 7.58
C GLY A 186 -20.72 1.31 8.80
N PHE A 187 -19.63 0.56 8.61
CA PHE A 187 -19.02 -0.23 9.68
C PHE A 187 -17.96 0.60 10.40
N SER A 188 -17.97 0.60 11.73
CA SER A 188 -16.94 1.22 12.55
C SER A 188 -16.49 0.31 13.69
N LYS A 189 -15.19 0.29 13.96
CA LYS A 189 -14.61 -0.52 15.03
C LYS A 189 -13.38 0.15 15.64
N SER A 190 -13.10 -0.18 16.89
CA SER A 190 -11.90 0.21 17.60
C SER A 190 -11.04 -1.01 17.88
N ASN A 191 -9.72 -0.83 17.93
CA ASN A 191 -8.80 -1.90 18.34
C ASN A 191 -8.94 -2.30 19.81
N VAL A 192 -9.53 -1.43 20.64
CA VAL A 192 -9.75 -1.72 22.06
C VAL A 192 -10.91 -2.69 22.21
N LEU A 193 -10.62 -3.86 22.78
CA LEU A 193 -11.61 -4.88 23.08
C LEU A 193 -12.70 -4.29 24.00
N LYS A 194 -13.97 -4.43 23.60
CA LYS A 194 -15.11 -4.12 24.46
C LYS A 194 -15.26 -5.24 25.48
N THR A 195 -14.78 -5.02 26.70
CA THR A 195 -14.88 -5.96 27.82
C THR A 195 -15.52 -5.28 29.02
N ASN A 196 -16.17 -6.06 29.89
CA ASN A 196 -16.75 -5.59 31.15
C ASN A 196 -15.69 -5.49 32.28
N ASP A 197 -14.45 -5.90 32.00
CA ASP A 197 -13.34 -5.79 32.96
C ASP A 197 -12.63 -4.44 32.87
N ASP A 198 -12.95 -3.54 33.79
CA ASP A 198 -12.29 -2.24 33.94
C ASP A 198 -10.78 -2.34 34.27
N GLN A 199 -10.29 -3.52 34.68
CA GLN A 199 -8.88 -3.77 34.96
C GLN A 199 -8.09 -4.26 33.74
N TYR A 200 -8.75 -4.62 32.64
CA TYR A 200 -8.09 -5.16 31.44
C TYR A 200 -6.96 -4.25 30.95
N LEU A 201 -7.25 -2.96 30.76
CA LEU A 201 -6.27 -1.97 30.31
C LEU A 201 -5.20 -1.63 31.36
N LYS A 202 -5.37 -2.04 32.62
CA LYS A 202 -4.38 -1.82 33.68
C LYS A 202 -3.36 -2.95 33.75
N LYS A 203 -3.73 -4.16 33.33
CA LYS A 203 -2.92 -5.38 33.45
C LYS A 203 -2.37 -5.87 32.11
N CYS A 204 -3.05 -5.59 31.01
CA CYS A 204 -2.65 -6.15 29.72
C CYS A 204 -1.35 -5.52 29.21
N SER A 205 -0.53 -6.34 28.57
CA SER A 205 0.58 -5.93 27.74
C SER A 205 0.51 -6.73 26.45
N TYR A 206 0.70 -6.08 25.31
CA TYR A 206 0.62 -6.72 24.01
C TYR A 206 1.67 -7.81 23.87
N ASP A 207 1.21 -8.99 23.49
CA ASP A 207 2.05 -10.11 23.08
C ASP A 207 1.37 -10.81 21.91
N LYS A 208 2.16 -11.23 20.91
CA LYS A 208 1.63 -11.81 19.67
C LYS A 208 0.81 -13.09 19.91
N ILE A 209 1.11 -13.85 20.97
CA ILE A 209 0.49 -15.14 21.27
C ILE A 209 -0.47 -15.02 22.45
N GLN A 210 -0.03 -14.42 23.56
CA GLN A 210 -0.82 -14.40 24.81
C GLN A 210 -1.92 -13.33 24.79
N HIS A 211 -1.61 -12.12 24.31
CA HIS A 211 -2.51 -10.97 24.38
C HIS A 211 -2.48 -10.14 23.07
N PRO A 212 -2.90 -10.72 21.93
CA PRO A 212 -2.75 -10.10 20.60
C PRO A 212 -3.64 -8.86 20.38
N TYR A 213 -4.61 -8.61 21.27
CA TYR A 213 -5.54 -7.49 21.17
C TYR A 213 -5.35 -6.43 22.25
N CYS A 214 -4.27 -6.53 23.05
CA CYS A 214 -3.96 -5.48 24.00
C CYS A 214 -3.40 -4.24 23.27
N PRO A 215 -3.94 -3.04 23.49
CA PRO A 215 -3.49 -1.81 22.82
C PRO A 215 -2.26 -1.16 23.49
N ILE A 216 -1.63 -1.83 24.47
CA ILE A 216 -0.51 -1.30 25.26
C ILE A 216 0.76 -2.06 24.89
N PHE A 217 1.73 -1.36 24.34
CA PHE A 217 2.98 -1.93 23.84
C PHE A 217 4.15 -1.38 24.65
N ARG A 218 5.12 -2.24 24.97
CA ARG A 218 6.39 -1.80 25.56
C ARG A 218 7.34 -1.36 24.45
N LEU A 219 8.02 -0.23 24.63
CA LEU A 219 8.89 0.33 23.59
C LEU A 219 10.02 -0.64 23.20
N GLY A 220 10.66 -1.29 24.17
CA GLY A 220 11.72 -2.28 23.89
C GLY A 220 11.25 -3.45 23.04
N ASP A 221 10.03 -3.95 23.29
CA ASP A 221 9.50 -5.08 22.55
C ASP A 221 9.13 -4.68 21.11
N ILE A 222 8.64 -3.45 20.89
CA ILE A 222 8.44 -2.91 19.53
C ILE A 222 9.75 -2.90 18.73
N VAL A 223 10.84 -2.39 19.32
CA VAL A 223 12.14 -2.34 18.63
C VAL A 223 12.67 -3.76 18.37
N ARG A 224 12.47 -4.68 19.34
CA ARG A 224 12.87 -6.08 19.20
C ARG A 224 12.08 -6.80 18.11
N TRP A 225 10.77 -6.58 18.00
CA TRP A 225 9.95 -7.16 16.93
C TRP A 225 10.29 -6.60 15.55
N ALA A 226 10.80 -5.37 15.48
CA ALA A 226 11.39 -4.80 14.26
C ALA A 226 12.79 -5.35 13.95
N GLY A 227 13.37 -6.21 14.79
CA GLY A 227 14.67 -6.85 14.57
C GLY A 227 15.89 -6.04 14.99
N HIS A 228 15.74 -5.04 15.86
CA HIS A 228 16.82 -4.15 16.26
C HIS A 228 17.03 -4.08 17.78
N ASN A 229 18.17 -3.52 18.21
CA ASN A 229 18.49 -3.26 19.61
C ASN A 229 18.07 -1.83 20.02
N PHE A 230 17.30 -1.71 21.10
CA PHE A 230 16.85 -0.43 21.64
C PHE A 230 18.01 0.50 22.01
N GLN A 231 19.07 -0.02 22.64
CA GLN A 231 20.16 0.80 23.16
C GLN A 231 20.97 1.46 22.03
N GLU A 232 21.22 0.73 20.94
CA GLU A 232 21.92 1.27 19.76
C GLU A 232 21.07 2.32 19.04
N MET A 233 19.77 2.06 18.93
CA MET A 233 18.84 2.99 18.28
C MET A 233 18.62 4.24 19.13
N ALA A 234 18.67 4.15 20.45
CA ALA A 234 18.53 5.29 21.35
C ALA A 234 19.71 6.30 21.23
N VAL A 235 20.90 5.86 20.83
CA VAL A 235 22.07 6.75 20.65
C VAL A 235 21.98 7.56 19.36
N LYS A 236 21.61 6.91 18.24
CA LYS A 236 21.59 7.55 16.91
C LYS A 236 20.20 8.08 16.53
N GLY A 237 19.16 7.62 17.21
CA GLY A 237 17.77 7.74 16.79
C GLY A 237 17.43 6.79 15.63
N GLY A 238 16.15 6.75 15.27
CA GLY A 238 15.64 5.97 14.14
C GLY A 238 14.13 6.16 13.94
N SER A 239 13.56 5.52 12.92
CA SER A 239 12.11 5.50 12.73
C SER A 239 11.58 4.07 12.65
N ILE A 240 10.51 3.79 13.38
CA ILE A 240 9.83 2.49 13.42
C ILE A 240 8.38 2.66 12.99
N GLY A 241 7.96 1.84 12.04
CA GLY A 241 6.58 1.69 11.61
C GLY A 241 5.85 0.67 12.48
N ILE A 242 4.72 1.09 13.05
CA ILE A 242 3.75 0.21 13.70
C ILE A 242 2.57 0.08 12.74
N MET A 243 2.47 -1.07 12.07
CA MET A 243 1.48 -1.33 11.04
C MET A 243 0.29 -2.06 11.67
N ILE A 244 -0.91 -1.49 11.50
CA ILE A 244 -2.17 -2.02 11.99
C ILE A 244 -3.02 -2.41 10.78
N GLU A 245 -3.10 -3.70 10.50
CA GLU A 245 -3.87 -4.26 9.40
C GLU A 245 -5.28 -4.66 9.85
N TRP A 246 -6.29 -4.21 9.11
CA TRP A 246 -7.69 -4.60 9.30
C TRP A 246 -8.21 -5.33 8.06
N ASN A 247 -8.17 -6.66 8.07
CA ASN A 247 -8.74 -7.48 6.99
C ASN A 247 -10.04 -8.12 7.50
N CYS A 248 -11.17 -7.50 7.16
CA CYS A 248 -12.45 -7.82 7.78
C CYS A 248 -13.45 -8.40 6.78
N ASP A 249 -14.06 -9.51 7.17
CA ASP A 249 -15.20 -10.10 6.49
C ASP A 249 -16.47 -9.69 7.23
N LEU A 250 -17.21 -8.73 6.67
CA LEU A 250 -18.39 -8.13 7.29
C LEU A 250 -19.64 -9.01 7.16
N ASP A 251 -19.54 -10.17 6.50
CA ASP A 251 -20.60 -11.20 6.52
C ASP A 251 -20.52 -12.04 7.79
N ARG A 252 -19.40 -11.97 8.51
CA ARG A 252 -19.21 -12.62 9.81
C ARG A 252 -19.54 -11.68 10.96
N ASP A 253 -19.53 -12.25 12.16
CA ASP A 253 -19.79 -11.48 13.38
C ASP A 253 -18.78 -10.35 13.57
N TYR A 254 -19.26 -9.23 14.14
CA TYR A 254 -18.47 -8.04 14.46
C TYR A 254 -17.20 -8.36 15.26
N SER A 255 -17.23 -9.38 16.12
CA SER A 255 -16.08 -9.80 16.95
C SER A 255 -14.92 -10.42 16.17
N GLN A 256 -15.13 -10.91 14.95
CA GLN A 256 -14.06 -11.58 14.16
C GLN A 256 -13.16 -10.62 13.38
N CYS A 257 -13.61 -9.39 13.15
CA CYS A 257 -12.83 -8.34 12.50
C CYS A 257 -11.84 -7.72 13.50
N ASN A 258 -10.62 -8.25 13.62
CA ASN A 258 -9.64 -7.79 14.63
C ASN A 258 -8.35 -7.27 13.97
N PRO A 259 -7.63 -6.34 14.62
CA PRO A 259 -6.42 -5.78 14.07
C PRO A 259 -5.27 -6.79 14.13
N HIS A 260 -4.43 -6.78 13.11
CA HIS A 260 -3.16 -7.50 13.10
C HIS A 260 -2.00 -6.48 13.12
N TYR A 261 -1.09 -6.66 14.08
CA TYR A 261 0.04 -5.74 14.29
C TYR A 261 1.32 -6.29 13.68
N SER A 262 2.06 -5.44 12.99
CA SER A 262 3.41 -5.73 12.53
C SER A 262 4.33 -4.53 12.74
N PHE A 263 5.64 -4.79 12.81
CA PHE A 263 6.64 -3.80 13.20
C PHE A 263 7.83 -3.86 12.23
N ALA A 264 8.28 -2.71 11.75
CA ALA A 264 9.43 -2.62 10.85
C ALA A 264 10.18 -1.31 11.05
N ARG A 265 11.48 -1.31 10.78
CA ARG A 265 12.29 -0.08 10.75
C ARG A 265 12.11 0.62 9.40
N LEU A 266 11.79 1.91 9.42
CA LEU A 266 11.48 2.69 8.21
C LEU A 266 12.69 3.45 7.66
N ASP A 267 13.69 3.74 8.48
CA ASP A 267 14.90 4.49 8.09
C ASP A 267 16.03 3.60 7.55
N VAL A 268 15.69 2.43 6.97
CA VAL A 268 16.67 1.52 6.35
C VAL A 268 16.87 1.94 4.89
N ASN A 269 17.91 2.72 4.62
CA ASN A 269 18.36 2.97 3.25
C ASN A 269 19.17 1.77 2.74
N SER A 270 18.78 1.23 1.59
CA SER A 270 19.46 0.11 0.90
C SER A 270 20.90 0.42 0.44
N ALA A 271 21.38 1.66 0.64
CA ALA A 271 22.74 2.06 0.33
C ALA A 271 23.60 2.03 1.60
N SER A 272 24.63 1.20 1.58
CA SER A 272 25.62 0.93 2.63
C SER A 272 26.54 2.12 3.01
N SER A 273 26.05 3.37 2.93
CA SER A 273 26.82 4.58 3.25
C SER A 273 25.97 5.62 3.98
N SER A 274 26.17 5.66 5.30
CA SER A 274 25.43 6.38 6.33
C SER A 274 25.76 7.88 6.42
N VAL A 275 25.34 8.69 5.45
CA VAL A 275 25.45 10.16 5.59
C VAL A 275 24.36 10.70 6.55
N SER A 276 23.24 10.00 6.67
CA SER A 276 22.12 10.36 7.56
C SER A 276 21.52 9.12 8.25
N SER A 277 22.34 8.27 8.86
CA SER A 277 21.81 7.15 9.65
C SER A 277 21.31 7.65 11.01
N GLY A 278 20.00 7.59 11.24
CA GLY A 278 19.34 7.91 12.50
C GLY A 278 18.35 9.07 12.40
N TYR A 279 17.74 9.43 13.53
CA TYR A 279 16.73 10.49 13.61
C TYR A 279 17.09 11.47 14.73
N ASN A 280 17.27 12.73 14.35
CA ASN A 280 17.49 13.80 15.30
C ASN A 280 16.81 15.09 14.83
N PHE A 281 16.43 15.93 15.78
CA PHE A 281 15.92 17.26 15.50
C PHE A 281 16.35 18.22 16.62
N ARG A 282 16.21 19.51 16.35
CA ARG A 282 16.54 20.58 17.29
C ARG A 282 15.29 21.39 17.58
N PHE A 283 15.11 21.76 18.83
CA PHE A 283 14.09 22.72 19.24
C PHE A 283 14.68 23.67 20.29
N ALA A 284 14.06 24.83 20.47
CA ALA A 284 14.53 25.83 21.41
C ALA A 284 13.42 26.22 22.38
N LYS A 285 13.77 26.34 23.66
CA LYS A 285 12.93 26.96 24.70
C LYS A 285 13.41 28.38 24.93
N TYR A 286 12.53 29.36 24.75
CA TYR A 286 12.86 30.78 24.89
C TYR A 286 12.41 31.32 26.24
N PHE A 287 13.23 32.18 26.81
CA PHE A 287 13.02 32.79 28.11
C PHE A 287 13.42 34.26 28.07
N LYS A 288 12.90 35.05 29.00
CA LYS A 288 13.28 36.45 29.18
C LYS A 288 13.78 36.67 30.60
N ASN A 289 14.90 37.37 30.72
CA ASN A 289 15.43 37.82 32.00
C ASN A 289 14.65 39.03 32.52
N PRO A 290 14.73 39.33 33.83
CA PRO A 290 14.13 40.54 34.42
C PRO A 290 14.57 41.85 33.75
N ALA A 291 15.77 41.88 33.15
CA ALA A 291 16.31 43.01 32.38
C ALA A 291 15.76 43.12 30.94
N GLY A 292 14.78 42.29 30.54
CA GLY A 292 14.19 42.29 29.20
C GLY A 292 15.00 41.56 28.12
N GLN A 293 16.22 41.10 28.43
CA GLN A 293 17.06 40.32 27.53
C GLN A 293 16.47 38.92 27.28
N THR A 294 16.46 38.49 26.02
CA THR A 294 15.91 37.19 25.61
C THR A 294 17.03 36.17 25.52
N TYR A 295 16.90 35.04 26.20
CA TYR A 295 17.83 33.92 26.10
C TYR A 295 17.08 32.66 25.67
N ARG A 296 17.81 31.68 25.13
CA ARG A 296 17.22 30.40 24.73
C ARG A 296 18.04 29.22 25.23
N THR A 297 17.34 28.13 25.50
CA THR A 297 17.94 26.81 25.64
C THR A 297 17.70 26.04 24.36
N LEU A 298 18.77 25.76 23.60
CA LEU A 298 18.70 24.90 22.41
C LEU A 298 18.88 23.45 22.85
N VAL A 299 17.94 22.59 22.46
CA VAL A 299 17.97 21.16 22.76
C VAL A 299 18.02 20.40 21.44
N LYS A 300 19.05 19.57 21.28
CA LYS A 300 19.13 18.60 20.20
C LYS A 300 18.75 17.23 20.71
N VAL A 301 17.71 16.65 20.13
CA VAL A 301 17.15 15.37 20.56
C VAL A 301 17.50 14.31 19.54
N TYR A 302 17.99 13.19 20.05
CA TYR A 302 18.07 11.92 19.34
C TYR A 302 17.00 11.02 19.91
N GLY A 303 16.21 10.38 19.05
CA GLY A 303 15.08 9.59 19.52
C GLY A 303 14.53 8.65 18.47
N ILE A 304 13.64 7.77 18.92
CA ILE A 304 12.93 6.83 18.08
C ILE A 304 11.57 7.44 17.73
N ARG A 305 11.32 7.66 16.45
CA ARG A 305 10.02 8.08 15.94
C ARG A 305 9.17 6.85 15.67
N PHE A 306 7.94 6.82 16.18
CA PHE A 306 6.98 5.76 15.89
C PHE A 306 5.93 6.29 14.91
N ASP A 307 5.92 5.75 13.70
CA ASP A 307 4.93 6.06 12.67
C ASP A 307 3.86 4.96 12.66
N ILE A 308 2.61 5.32 12.99
CA ILE A 308 1.51 4.35 13.04
C ILE A 308 0.80 4.34 11.68
N LEU A 309 0.89 3.21 10.99
CA LEU A 309 0.39 3.01 9.64
C LEU A 309 -0.83 2.11 9.71
N VAL A 310 -2.01 2.63 9.39
CA VAL A 310 -3.26 1.88 9.43
C VAL A 310 -3.73 1.62 8.01
N TYR A 311 -3.96 0.36 7.67
CA TYR A 311 -4.50 -0.04 6.38
C TYR A 311 -5.43 -1.24 6.55
N GLY A 312 -6.29 -1.48 5.58
CA GLY A 312 -7.23 -2.57 5.68
C GLY A 312 -8.15 -2.68 4.49
N LYS A 313 -8.87 -3.78 4.45
CA LYS A 313 -9.93 -4.05 3.48
C LYS A 313 -11.11 -4.66 4.20
N ALA A 314 -12.31 -4.26 3.81
CA ALA A 314 -13.55 -4.88 4.25
C ALA A 314 -14.28 -5.49 3.06
N GLY A 315 -14.77 -6.71 3.20
CA GLY A 315 -15.65 -7.35 2.24
C GLY A 315 -17.04 -7.56 2.84
N LYS A 316 -18.10 -7.25 2.09
CA LYS A 316 -19.49 -7.53 2.46
C LYS A 316 -20.25 -8.08 1.27
N PHE A 317 -21.15 -9.04 1.49
CA PHE A 317 -21.99 -9.63 0.44
C PHE A 317 -22.73 -8.54 -0.33
N ASN A 318 -22.63 -8.60 -1.66
CA ASN A 318 -23.41 -7.79 -2.57
C ASN A 318 -23.87 -8.64 -3.76
N ILE A 319 -25.14 -8.48 -4.12
CA ILE A 319 -25.75 -9.20 -5.24
C ILE A 319 -25.16 -8.82 -6.60
N ILE A 320 -24.72 -7.57 -6.78
CA ILE A 320 -24.17 -7.06 -8.05
C ILE A 320 -22.93 -7.85 -8.49
N PRO A 321 -21.83 -7.91 -7.71
CA PRO A 321 -20.64 -8.70 -8.09
C PRO A 321 -20.95 -10.19 -8.17
N THR A 322 -21.90 -10.68 -7.37
CA THR A 322 -22.36 -12.08 -7.43
C THR A 322 -22.95 -12.42 -8.80
N ILE A 323 -23.92 -11.63 -9.30
CA ILE A 323 -24.55 -11.86 -10.60
C ILE A 323 -23.54 -11.71 -11.74
N ILE A 324 -22.65 -10.71 -11.67
CA ILE A 324 -21.60 -10.51 -12.68
C ILE A 324 -20.71 -11.75 -12.76
N ASN A 325 -20.23 -12.26 -11.62
CA ASN A 325 -19.37 -13.44 -11.59
C ASN A 325 -20.10 -14.73 -12.02
N ILE A 326 -21.39 -14.89 -11.69
CA ILE A 326 -22.21 -16.00 -12.23
C ILE A 326 -22.34 -15.87 -13.75
N GLY A 327 -22.67 -14.68 -14.26
CA GLY A 327 -22.82 -14.42 -15.69
C GLY A 327 -21.53 -14.69 -16.47
N SER A 328 -20.39 -14.19 -15.98
CA SER A 328 -19.07 -14.49 -16.55
C SER A 328 -18.74 -15.98 -16.48
N GLY A 329 -19.11 -16.66 -15.39
CA GLY A 329 -18.95 -18.11 -15.24
C GLY A 329 -19.77 -18.92 -16.25
N LEU A 330 -21.03 -18.53 -16.49
CA LEU A 330 -21.88 -19.16 -17.51
C LEU A 330 -21.35 -18.92 -18.93
N ALA A 331 -20.82 -17.72 -19.22
CA ALA A 331 -20.18 -17.44 -20.50
C ALA A 331 -18.96 -18.35 -20.73
N LEU A 332 -18.16 -18.62 -19.69
CA LEU A 332 -17.01 -19.52 -19.76
C LEU A 332 -17.41 -20.97 -20.10
N MET A 333 -18.60 -21.43 -19.66
CA MET A 333 -19.13 -22.74 -20.08
C MET A 333 -19.37 -22.81 -21.59
N GLY A 334 -19.82 -21.72 -22.21
CA GLY A 334 -19.99 -21.62 -23.66
C GLY A 334 -18.67 -21.78 -24.42
N ALA A 335 -17.58 -21.20 -23.91
CA ALA A 335 -16.24 -21.40 -24.47
C ALA A 335 -15.78 -22.88 -24.36
N GLY A 336 -16.10 -23.54 -23.25
CA GLY A 336 -15.87 -24.98 -23.08
C GLY A 336 -16.64 -25.84 -24.10
N ALA A 337 -17.88 -25.46 -24.42
CA ALA A 337 -18.68 -26.11 -25.45
C ALA A 337 -18.07 -25.91 -26.85
N PHE A 338 -17.65 -24.69 -27.19
CA PHE A 338 -16.96 -24.39 -28.45
C PHE A 338 -15.69 -25.23 -28.62
N PHE A 339 -14.89 -25.38 -27.56
CA PHE A 339 -13.70 -26.23 -27.58
C PHE A 339 -14.04 -27.71 -27.82
N CYS A 340 -15.09 -28.22 -27.16
CA CYS A 340 -15.56 -29.59 -27.40
C CYS A 340 -16.08 -29.79 -28.84
N ASP A 341 -16.72 -28.77 -29.41
CA ASP A 341 -17.16 -28.76 -30.81
C ASP A 341 -15.97 -28.80 -31.79
N LEU A 342 -14.90 -28.06 -31.51
CA LEU A 342 -13.67 -28.12 -32.31
C LEU A 342 -13.08 -29.55 -32.31
N ILE A 343 -13.04 -30.18 -31.14
CA ILE A 343 -12.57 -31.57 -31.02
C ILE A 343 -13.47 -32.52 -31.80
N LEU A 344 -14.80 -32.39 -31.66
CA LEU A 344 -15.78 -33.24 -32.34
C LEU A 344 -15.65 -33.15 -33.87
N LEU A 345 -15.47 -31.93 -34.39
CA LEU A 345 -15.48 -31.64 -35.83
C LEU A 345 -14.15 -31.88 -36.53
N TYR A 346 -13.02 -31.81 -35.82
CA TYR A 346 -11.69 -31.86 -36.48
C TYR A 346 -10.79 -33.00 -36.00
N LEU A 347 -10.91 -33.45 -34.74
CA LEU A 347 -9.95 -34.38 -34.14
C LEU A 347 -10.45 -35.83 -34.05
N ILE A 348 -11.75 -36.07 -34.20
CA ILE A 348 -12.32 -37.41 -34.10
C ILE A 348 -12.29 -38.13 -35.46
N LYS A 349 -12.05 -39.45 -35.42
CA LYS A 349 -11.94 -40.30 -36.62
C LYS A 349 -13.19 -40.28 -37.55
N GLN A 350 -14.35 -39.91 -37.03
CA GLN A 350 -15.62 -39.74 -37.76
C GLN A 350 -16.01 -38.25 -37.93
N SER A 351 -15.03 -37.35 -37.91
CA SER A 351 -15.23 -35.90 -38.06
C SER A 351 -16.04 -35.50 -39.29
N THR A 352 -15.79 -36.14 -40.44
CA THR A 352 -16.48 -35.88 -41.71
C THR A 352 -18.00 -36.05 -41.60
N PHE A 353 -18.45 -37.13 -40.94
CA PHE A 353 -19.87 -37.39 -40.70
C PHE A 353 -20.53 -36.31 -39.83
N TYR A 354 -19.85 -35.85 -38.77
CA TYR A 354 -20.38 -34.78 -37.92
C TYR A 354 -20.38 -33.42 -38.65
N ARG A 355 -19.41 -33.18 -39.54
CA ARG A 355 -19.31 -31.96 -40.34
C ARG A 355 -20.45 -31.85 -41.35
N GLU A 356 -20.77 -32.92 -42.06
CA GLU A 356 -21.92 -32.98 -42.99
C GLU A 356 -23.27 -32.83 -42.28
N LYS A 357 -23.38 -33.27 -41.03
CA LYS A 357 -24.61 -33.11 -40.23
C LYS A 357 -24.75 -31.74 -39.58
N LYS A 358 -23.64 -31.02 -39.36
CA LYS A 358 -23.64 -29.69 -38.73
C LYS A 358 -23.70 -28.56 -39.77
N PHE A 359 -23.04 -28.72 -40.91
CA PHE A 359 -22.99 -27.71 -41.96
C PHE A 359 -23.82 -28.13 -43.17
N GLU A 360 -24.78 -27.30 -43.57
CA GLU A 360 -25.47 -27.42 -44.85
C GLU A 360 -24.75 -26.53 -45.86
N LEU A 361 -24.17 -27.12 -46.91
CA LEU A 361 -23.54 -26.38 -48.01
C LEU A 361 -24.63 -25.85 -48.94
N THR A 362 -24.88 -24.54 -48.91
CA THR A 362 -25.74 -23.87 -49.88
C THR A 362 -24.92 -23.45 -51.09
N LYS A 363 -25.19 -24.05 -52.25
CA LYS A 363 -24.67 -23.56 -53.52
C LYS A 363 -25.56 -22.40 -53.97
N TYR A 364 -24.99 -21.20 -54.06
CA TYR A 364 -25.67 -20.05 -54.66
C TYR A 364 -25.50 -20.11 -56.18
N ALA A 365 -26.60 -20.35 -56.91
CA ALA A 365 -26.60 -20.21 -58.37
C ALA A 365 -26.64 -18.72 -58.72
N PHE A 366 -25.51 -18.18 -59.19
CA PHE A 366 -25.47 -16.83 -59.76
C PHE A 366 -25.69 -16.94 -61.27
N THR A 367 -26.95 -16.86 -61.70
CA THR A 367 -27.28 -16.86 -63.12
C THR A 367 -26.89 -15.52 -63.74
N VAL A 368 -25.70 -15.45 -64.37
CA VAL A 368 -25.34 -14.31 -65.22
C VAL A 368 -26.06 -14.49 -66.55
N LEU A 369 -27.17 -13.78 -66.73
CA LEU A 369 -27.88 -13.67 -68.01
C LEU A 369 -27.03 -12.85 -68.99
N PHE A 370 -26.15 -13.50 -69.75
CA PHE A 370 -25.70 -12.95 -71.03
C PHE A 370 -26.78 -13.22 -72.06
N ALA A 371 -27.49 -12.16 -72.47
CA ALA A 371 -28.47 -12.20 -73.54
C ALA A 371 -27.76 -12.33 -74.90
N TYR A 372 -27.57 -13.55 -75.40
CA TYR A 372 -27.47 -13.84 -76.84
C TYR A 372 -28.11 -15.22 -77.10
N PRO A 373 -29.00 -15.34 -78.12
CA PRO A 373 -29.74 -16.57 -78.34
C PRO A 373 -28.84 -17.61 -79.02
N TYR A 374 -29.14 -18.87 -78.72
CA TYR A 374 -28.55 -20.12 -79.24
C TYR A 374 -27.44 -20.75 -78.37
N ILE A 375 -27.79 -21.91 -77.82
CA ILE A 375 -27.04 -22.90 -77.03
C ILE A 375 -27.09 -22.66 -75.50
N LEU A 376 -28.18 -23.13 -74.89
CA LEU A 376 -28.24 -23.44 -73.45
C LEU A 376 -27.35 -24.67 -73.17
N ARG A 377 -26.12 -24.44 -72.70
CA ARG A 377 -25.43 -25.39 -71.82
C ARG A 377 -25.48 -24.81 -70.42
N ASP A 378 -26.08 -25.53 -69.48
CA ASP A 378 -25.98 -25.23 -68.06
C ASP A 378 -24.51 -25.37 -67.62
N ILE A 379 -23.79 -24.24 -67.59
CA ILE A 379 -22.47 -24.18 -66.97
C ILE A 379 -22.69 -23.89 -65.49
N PHE A 380 -22.63 -24.94 -64.67
CA PHE A 380 -22.49 -24.80 -63.23
C PHE A 380 -21.09 -24.27 -62.92
N PHE A 381 -21.00 -23.03 -62.41
CA PHE A 381 -19.79 -22.59 -61.72
C PHE A 381 -19.81 -23.18 -60.30
N ASP A 382 -19.02 -24.24 -60.08
CA ASP A 382 -18.54 -24.53 -58.73
C ASP A 382 -17.48 -23.46 -58.41
N ILE A 383 -17.80 -22.54 -57.50
CA ILE A 383 -16.78 -21.70 -56.88
C ILE A 383 -16.11 -22.57 -55.80
N ASP A 384 -15.39 -23.60 -56.25
CA ASP A 384 -14.35 -24.20 -55.45
C ASP A 384 -13.15 -23.26 -55.54
N GLY A 385 -12.96 -22.44 -54.50
CA GLY A 385 -11.68 -21.81 -54.22
C GLY A 385 -10.65 -22.90 -53.93
N ALA A 386 -10.09 -23.47 -54.99
CA ALA A 386 -9.00 -24.43 -54.93
C ALA A 386 -7.72 -23.71 -54.48
N ASP A 387 -7.31 -24.03 -53.26
CA ASP A 387 -5.92 -24.05 -52.85
C ASP A 387 -5.12 -24.96 -53.81
N GLY A 388 -3.88 -24.60 -54.13
CA GLY A 388 -2.91 -25.55 -54.69
C GLY A 388 -2.44 -25.31 -56.12
N GLN A 389 -1.62 -24.29 -56.29
CA GLN A 389 -0.67 -24.17 -57.40
C GLN A 389 0.29 -25.38 -57.42
N LYS A 390 0.13 -26.31 -58.38
CA LYS A 390 1.19 -27.24 -58.79
C LYS A 390 1.22 -27.39 -60.31
N ASN A 391 2.24 -26.78 -60.91
CA ASN A 391 2.65 -27.00 -62.29
C ASN A 391 3.04 -28.47 -62.54
N PRO A 392 2.77 -29.04 -63.72
CA PRO A 392 3.57 -30.12 -64.26
C PRO A 392 4.67 -29.57 -65.18
N VAL A 393 5.91 -29.95 -64.88
CA VAL A 393 7.04 -29.89 -65.82
C VAL A 393 7.06 -31.19 -66.61
N LYS A 394 6.96 -31.03 -67.93
CA LYS A 394 7.18 -31.97 -69.05
C LYS A 394 6.43 -33.30 -69.06
#